data_AF-B4HLJ3-F1
#
_entry.id   AF-B4HLJ3-F1
#
_cell.length_a   1.000
_cell.length_b   1.000
_cell.length_c   1.000
_cell.angle_alpha   90.00
_cell.angle_beta   90.00
_cell.angle_gamma   90.00
#
_symmetry.space_group_name_H-M   'P 1'
#
loop_
_entity.id
_entity.type
_entity.pdbx_description
1 polymer ?
#
loop_
_entity_poly.entity_id
_entity_poly.type
_entity_poly.pdbx_seq_one_letter_code
_entity_poly.pdbx_strand_id
1 'polypeptide(L)'
;MQWRKQIFNKGSLQLGIALGIFSLLFKITSCGFRHSFGYDNALFAIPSGLIGSFGLLHFPNTTVSLYLMLKSLQLLYNWGVAEKKVPEVPNFSMIMYGFFTAVLCHSTVLEAKSMRPSYFKFIENISGGRLSRFNMKSFEAFGVQSQDQADYIIKKLGIVKSSSNPLFPLIV
;
A
#
# COMPACT_ATOMS: atom_id res chain seq x y z
N MET A 1 10.62 -33.52 1.19
CA MET A 1 10.47 -32.62 2.36
C MET A 1 10.65 -31.14 1.97
N GLN A 2 9.76 -30.57 1.15
CA GLN A 2 9.86 -29.17 0.71
C GLN A 2 9.31 -28.17 1.75
N TRP A 3 8.37 -28.58 2.60
CA TRP A 3 7.71 -27.72 3.59
C TRP A 3 8.66 -27.13 4.65
N ARG A 4 9.66 -27.89 5.12
CA ARG A 4 10.67 -27.39 6.06
C ARG A 4 11.48 -26.24 5.47
N LYS A 5 11.85 -26.31 4.18
CA LYS A 5 12.58 -25.22 3.50
C LYS A 5 11.71 -23.97 3.32
N GLN A 6 10.39 -24.13 3.20
CA GLN A 6 9.42 -23.03 3.08
C GLN A 6 9.21 -22.30 4.43
N ILE A 7 9.10 -23.06 5.53
CA ILE A 7 8.93 -22.49 6.89
C ILE A 7 10.22 -21.83 7.38
N PHE A 8 11.35 -22.52 7.23
CA PHE A 8 12.65 -22.01 7.66
C PHE A 8 13.29 -21.06 6.64
N ASN A 9 12.49 -20.49 5.73
CA ASN A 9 12.96 -19.41 4.88
C ASN A 9 13.20 -18.16 5.74
N LYS A 10 14.34 -17.50 5.53
CA LYS A 10 14.70 -16.27 6.24
C LYS A 10 13.56 -15.26 6.19
N GLY A 11 12.91 -15.06 5.05
CA GLY A 11 11.77 -14.13 4.94
C GLY A 11 10.58 -14.47 5.85
N SER A 12 10.22 -15.75 5.97
CA SER A 12 9.08 -16.20 6.77
C SER A 12 9.33 -16.06 8.28
N LEU A 13 10.52 -16.46 8.73
CA LEU A 13 10.92 -16.37 10.14
C LEU A 13 10.96 -14.92 10.62
N GLN A 14 11.46 -14.07 9.75
CA GLN A 14 11.83 -12.71 10.05
C GLN A 14 10.52 -11.86 10.02
N LEU A 15 9.54 -12.20 9.16
CA LEU A 15 8.14 -11.75 9.26
C LEU A 15 7.47 -12.16 10.59
N GLY A 16 7.67 -13.41 11.02
CA GLY A 16 7.15 -13.91 12.29
C GLY A 16 7.70 -13.15 13.49
N ILE A 17 9.01 -12.85 13.48
CA ILE A 17 9.67 -12.03 14.50
C ILE A 17 9.06 -10.62 14.53
N ALA A 18 8.84 -9.99 13.38
CA ALA A 18 8.26 -8.65 13.32
C ALA A 18 6.84 -8.59 13.90
N LEU A 19 5.99 -9.55 13.55
CA LEU A 19 4.63 -9.67 14.11
C LEU A 19 4.68 -9.98 15.62
N GLY A 20 5.64 -10.78 16.06
CA GLY A 20 5.89 -11.06 17.47
C GLY A 20 6.28 -9.80 18.25
N ILE A 21 7.25 -9.03 17.75
CA ILE A 21 7.70 -7.77 18.38
C ILE A 21 6.55 -6.76 18.42
N PHE A 22 5.78 -6.63 17.33
CA PHE A 22 4.61 -5.77 17.27
C PHE A 22 3.61 -6.11 18.39
N SER A 23 3.24 -7.38 18.52
CA SER A 23 2.31 -7.86 19.56
C SER A 23 2.85 -7.65 20.97
N LEU A 24 4.14 -7.91 21.18
CA LEU A 24 4.82 -7.75 22.47
C LEU A 24 4.84 -6.28 22.91
N LEU A 25 5.27 -5.37 22.03
CA LEU A 25 5.30 -3.94 22.30
C LEU A 25 3.89 -3.37 22.56
N PHE A 26 2.90 -3.80 21.77
CA PHE A 26 1.52 -3.39 21.97
C PHE A 26 1.00 -3.81 23.37
N LYS A 27 1.27 -5.05 23.80
CA LYS A 27 0.83 -5.53 25.11
C LYS A 27 1.58 -4.88 26.26
N ILE A 28 2.92 -4.76 26.17
CA ILE A 28 3.73 -4.12 27.22
C ILE A 28 3.26 -2.68 27.44
N THR A 29 3.04 -1.94 26.36
CA THR A 29 2.57 -0.54 26.47
C THR A 29 1.14 -0.46 26.98
N SER A 30 0.22 -1.31 26.51
CA SER A 30 -1.17 -1.30 26.96
C SER A 30 -1.29 -1.65 28.45
N CYS A 31 -0.60 -2.70 28.89
CA CYS A 31 -0.55 -3.10 30.30
C CYS A 31 0.19 -2.07 31.14
N GLY A 32 1.27 -1.47 30.62
CA GLY A 32 2.02 -0.40 31.28
C GLY A 32 1.16 0.83 31.54
N PHE A 33 0.38 1.28 30.55
CA PHE A 33 -0.56 2.39 30.73
C PHE A 33 -1.66 2.06 31.73
N ARG A 34 -2.25 0.87 31.66
CA ARG A 34 -3.28 0.44 32.63
C ARG A 34 -2.74 0.37 34.06
N HIS A 35 -1.51 -0.12 34.24
CA HIS A 35 -0.87 -0.18 35.56
C HIS A 35 -0.51 1.21 36.09
N SER A 36 -0.03 2.11 35.23
CA SER A 36 0.38 3.46 35.63
C SER A 36 -0.79 4.38 35.97
N PHE A 37 -1.93 4.26 35.27
CA PHE A 37 -3.09 5.13 35.45
C PHE A 37 -4.18 4.52 36.34
N GLY A 38 -4.19 3.21 36.54
CA GLY A 38 -5.13 2.52 37.42
C GLY A 38 -6.57 2.39 36.89
N TYR A 39 -6.85 2.82 35.66
CA TYR A 39 -8.14 2.65 34.99
C TYR A 39 -7.97 2.04 33.59
N ASP A 40 -9.03 1.43 33.07
CA ASP A 40 -9.06 0.90 31.71
C ASP A 40 -9.80 1.87 30.78
N ASN A 41 -9.13 2.31 29.72
CA ASN A 41 -9.70 3.24 28.74
C ASN A 41 -9.28 2.85 27.33
N ALA A 42 -10.22 2.86 26.39
CA ALA A 42 -9.99 2.49 24.99
C ALA A 42 -8.97 3.41 24.29
N LEU A 43 -8.79 4.64 24.79
CA LEU A 43 -7.84 5.61 24.24
C LEU A 43 -6.38 5.16 24.36
N PHE A 44 -6.05 4.29 25.32
CA PHE A 44 -4.69 3.75 25.46
C PHE A 44 -4.27 2.85 24.28
N ALA A 45 -5.23 2.33 23.51
CA ALA A 45 -4.94 1.53 22.33
C ALA A 45 -4.23 2.34 21.22
N ILE A 46 -4.44 3.67 21.16
CA ILE A 46 -3.84 4.55 20.15
C ILE A 46 -2.30 4.66 20.35
N PRO A 47 -1.79 5.14 21.51
CA PRO A 47 -0.35 5.22 21.73
C PRO A 47 0.31 3.83 21.75
N SER A 48 -0.36 2.81 22.28
CA SER A 48 0.13 1.43 22.24
C SER A 48 0.26 0.89 20.82
N GLY A 49 -0.69 1.21 19.93
CA GLY A 49 -0.60 0.88 18.51
C GLY A 49 0.56 1.58 17.80
N LEU A 50 0.81 2.86 18.11
CA LEU A 50 1.92 3.62 17.55
C LEU A 50 3.28 3.05 17.98
N ILE A 51 3.47 2.75 19.28
CA ILE A 51 4.70 2.15 19.78
C ILE A 51 4.85 0.72 19.28
N GLY A 52 3.76 -0.05 19.21
CA GLY A 52 3.75 -1.38 18.62
C GLY A 52 4.24 -1.38 17.17
N SER A 53 3.83 -0.38 16.39
CA SER A 53 4.20 -0.22 14.98
C SER A 53 5.69 -0.03 14.75
N PHE A 54 6.46 0.39 15.77
CA PHE A 54 7.92 0.43 15.70
C PHE A 54 8.52 -0.97 15.45
N GLY A 55 7.87 -2.04 15.92
CA GLY A 55 8.25 -3.42 15.65
C GLY A 55 8.18 -3.80 14.17
N LEU A 56 7.31 -3.15 13.39
CA LEU A 56 7.21 -3.37 11.94
C LEU A 56 8.36 -2.73 11.17
N LEU A 57 9.12 -1.79 11.75
CA LEU A 57 10.30 -1.20 11.11
C LEU A 57 11.45 -2.20 10.97
N HIS A 58 11.52 -3.23 11.83
CA HIS A 58 12.48 -4.32 11.69
C HIS A 58 12.22 -5.19 10.45
N PHE A 59 11.01 -5.12 9.88
CA PHE A 59 10.61 -5.77 8.63
C PHE A 59 10.21 -4.73 7.58
N PRO A 60 11.17 -4.07 6.91
CA PRO A 60 10.87 -3.04 5.93
C PRO A 60 10.42 -3.64 4.59
N ASN A 61 9.40 -4.52 4.63
CA ASN A 61 8.69 -4.92 3.42
C ASN A 61 7.44 -4.04 3.31
N THR A 62 7.58 -2.96 2.54
CA THR A 62 6.52 -1.96 2.30
C THR A 62 5.21 -2.58 1.84
N THR A 63 5.26 -3.71 1.12
CA THR A 63 4.07 -4.48 0.70
C THR A 63 3.24 -4.96 1.89
N VAL A 64 3.91 -5.55 2.88
CA VAL A 64 3.26 -6.17 4.02
C VAL A 64 2.71 -5.08 4.94
N SER A 65 3.50 -4.05 5.22
CA SER A 65 3.06 -2.93 6.06
C SER A 65 1.87 -2.19 5.43
N LEU A 66 1.90 -1.95 4.13
CA LEU A 66 0.78 -1.34 3.40
C LEU A 66 -0.47 -2.23 3.45
N TYR A 67 -0.30 -3.54 3.26
CA TYR A 67 -1.42 -4.49 3.35
C TYR A 67 -2.03 -4.51 4.76
N LEU A 68 -1.20 -4.56 5.80
CA LEU A 68 -1.64 -4.52 7.19
C LEU A 68 -2.39 -3.22 7.50
N MET A 69 -1.87 -2.07 7.06
CA MET A 69 -2.51 -0.76 7.23
C MET A 69 -3.88 -0.69 6.54
N LEU A 70 -3.98 -1.16 5.30
CA LEU A 70 -5.23 -1.15 4.56
C LEU A 70 -6.27 -2.11 5.15
N LYS A 71 -5.82 -3.28 5.62
CA LYS A 71 -6.71 -4.24 6.30
C LYS A 71 -7.15 -3.77 7.67
N SER A 72 -6.30 -3.10 8.44
CA SER A 72 -6.70 -2.51 9.72
C SER A 72 -7.70 -1.38 9.52
N LEU A 73 -7.53 -0.55 8.49
CA LEU A 73 -8.50 0.49 8.12
C LEU A 73 -9.86 -0.12 7.74
N GLN A 74 -9.86 -1.18 6.93
CA GLN A 74 -11.08 -1.92 6.59
C GLN A 74 -11.77 -2.49 7.83
N LEU A 75 -11.01 -3.07 8.76
CA LEU A 75 -11.54 -3.63 10.00
C LEU A 75 -12.10 -2.54 10.92
N LEU A 76 -11.42 -1.40 11.02
CA LEU A 76 -11.86 -0.25 11.81
C LEU A 76 -13.20 0.30 11.29
N TYR A 77 -13.36 0.39 9.97
CA TYR A 77 -14.63 0.77 9.37
C TYR A 77 -15.75 -0.22 9.72
N ASN A 78 -15.52 -1.52 9.52
CA ASN A 78 -16.50 -2.56 9.85
C ASN A 78 -16.90 -2.54 11.33
N TRP A 79 -15.93 -2.32 12.22
CA TRP A 79 -16.19 -2.20 13.65
C TRP A 79 -17.01 -0.94 13.98
N GLY A 80 -16.68 0.20 13.35
CA GLY A 80 -17.45 1.43 13.50
C GLY A 80 -18.89 1.32 13.00
N VAL A 81 -19.14 0.55 11.94
CA VAL A 81 -20.49 0.26 11.43
C VAL A 81 -21.25 -0.62 12.42
N ALA A 82 -20.59 -1.64 12.98
CA ALA A 82 -21.19 -2.52 13.99
C ALA A 82 -21.62 -1.75 15.26
N GLU A 83 -20.83 -0.75 15.67
CA GLU A 83 -21.16 0.14 16.79
C GLU A 83 -22.15 1.27 16.43
N LYS A 84 -22.65 1.31 15.18
CA LYS A 84 -23.54 2.36 14.65
C LYS A 84 -22.96 3.78 14.75
N LYS A 85 -21.63 3.91 14.81
CA LYS A 85 -20.94 5.22 14.86
C LYS A 85 -20.72 5.83 13.48
N VAL A 86 -20.64 4.99 12.45
CA VAL A 86 -20.50 5.41 11.04
C VAL A 86 -21.60 4.76 10.20
N PRO A 87 -22.10 5.46 9.17
CA PRO A 87 -23.12 4.92 8.28
C PRO A 87 -22.55 3.77 7.44
N GLU A 88 -23.41 2.79 7.15
CA GLU A 88 -23.09 1.70 6.24
C GLU A 88 -23.11 2.21 4.80
N VAL A 89 -21.94 2.16 4.15
CA VAL A 89 -21.76 2.56 2.76
C VAL A 89 -21.74 1.30 1.92
N PRO A 90 -22.63 1.17 0.91
CA PRO A 90 -22.64 0.01 0.04
C PRO A 90 -21.29 -0.08 -0.70
N ASN A 91 -20.74 -1.29 -0.79
CA ASN A 91 -19.48 -1.57 -1.49
C ASN A 91 -18.28 -0.74 -1.01
N PHE A 92 -18.19 -0.40 0.29
CA PHE A 92 -17.08 0.38 0.85
C PHE A 92 -15.69 -0.14 0.45
N SER A 93 -15.50 -1.46 0.42
CA SER A 93 -14.24 -2.09 -0.02
C SER A 93 -13.86 -1.72 -1.46
N MET A 94 -14.85 -1.62 -2.35
CA MET A 94 -14.66 -1.27 -3.76
C MET A 94 -14.38 0.22 -3.92
N ILE A 95 -15.01 1.07 -3.11
CA ILE A 95 -14.73 2.51 -3.06
C ILE A 95 -13.30 2.76 -2.57
N MET A 96 -12.89 2.12 -1.46
CA MET A 96 -11.52 2.18 -0.96
C MET A 96 -10.52 1.72 -2.01
N TYR A 97 -10.80 0.59 -2.67
CA TYR A 97 -9.95 0.08 -3.74
C TYR A 97 -9.83 1.07 -4.91
N GLY A 98 -10.95 1.64 -5.36
CA GLY A 98 -10.98 2.67 -6.40
C GLY A 98 -10.19 3.92 -6.01
N PHE A 99 -10.37 4.41 -4.78
CA PHE A 99 -9.65 5.57 -4.26
C PHE A 99 -8.14 5.35 -4.23
N PHE A 100 -7.66 4.24 -3.65
CA PHE A 100 -6.22 3.96 -3.62
C PHE A 100 -5.65 3.68 -5.00
N THR A 101 -6.42 3.07 -5.90
CA THR A 101 -6.01 2.87 -7.30
C THR A 101 -5.89 4.21 -8.03
N ALA A 102 -6.78 5.17 -7.75
CA ALA A 102 -6.69 6.53 -8.30
C ALA A 102 -5.44 7.27 -7.79
N VAL A 103 -5.13 7.18 -6.48
CA VAL A 103 -3.89 7.74 -5.92
C VAL A 103 -2.66 7.10 -6.56
N LEU A 104 -2.68 5.78 -6.75
CA LEU A 104 -1.60 5.03 -7.39
C LEU A 104 -1.42 5.43 -8.86
N CYS A 105 -2.53 5.67 -9.57
CA CYS A 105 -2.52 6.13 -10.95
C CYS A 105 -1.94 7.55 -11.04
N HIS A 106 -2.35 8.44 -10.13
CA HIS A 106 -1.85 9.81 -10.06
C HIS A 106 -0.34 9.86 -9.81
N SER A 107 0.16 9.11 -8.81
CA SER A 107 1.59 9.03 -8.52
C SER A 107 2.38 8.42 -9.68
N THR A 108 1.79 7.44 -10.40
CA THR A 108 2.42 6.83 -11.57
C THR A 108 2.57 7.79 -12.74
N VAL A 109 1.59 8.69 -12.95
CA VAL A 109 1.64 9.68 -14.04
C VAL A 109 2.60 10.83 -13.71
N LEU A 110 2.62 11.32 -12.47
CA LEU A 110 3.49 12.45 -12.10
C LEU A 110 4.93 12.03 -11.83
N GLU A 111 5.14 10.96 -11.06
CA GLU A 111 6.47 10.57 -10.56
C GLU A 111 6.67 9.05 -10.59
N ALA A 112 6.68 8.48 -11.79
CA ALA A 112 6.83 7.04 -12.01
C ALA A 112 8.06 6.41 -11.32
N LYS A 113 9.14 7.18 -11.11
CA LYS A 113 10.39 6.68 -10.53
C LYS A 113 10.29 6.40 -9.02
N SER A 114 9.45 7.15 -8.31
CA SER A 114 9.22 6.97 -6.86
C SER A 114 8.43 5.68 -6.57
N MET A 115 7.71 5.19 -7.58
CA MET A 115 6.84 4.03 -7.47
C MET A 115 7.61 2.70 -7.54
N ARG A 116 7.13 1.71 -6.75
CA ARG A 116 7.66 0.36 -6.84
C ARG A 116 7.32 -0.26 -8.20
N PRO A 117 8.26 -0.94 -8.88
CA PRO A 117 8.03 -1.46 -10.23
C PRO A 117 6.85 -2.44 -10.36
N SER A 118 6.48 -3.15 -9.29
CA SER A 118 5.30 -4.02 -9.26
C SER A 118 3.99 -3.24 -9.40
N TYR A 119 3.91 -2.05 -8.81
CA TYR A 119 2.73 -1.20 -8.89
C TYR A 119 2.59 -0.56 -10.27
N PHE A 120 3.71 -0.18 -10.89
CA PHE A 120 3.71 0.28 -12.28
C PHE A 120 3.15 -0.80 -13.22
N LYS A 121 3.62 -2.06 -13.10
CA LYS A 121 3.08 -3.19 -13.88
C LYS A 121 1.60 -3.43 -13.63
N PHE A 122 1.15 -3.27 -12.39
CA PHE A 122 -0.27 -3.43 -12.04
C PHE A 122 -1.14 -2.37 -12.73
N ILE A 123 -0.76 -1.08 -12.68
CA ILE A 123 -1.48 0.00 -13.37
C ILE A 123 -1.41 -0.18 -14.89
N GLU A 124 -0.26 -0.58 -15.41
CA GLU A 124 -0.14 -0.88 -16.83
C GLU A 124 -1.08 -2.01 -17.27
N ASN A 125 -1.20 -3.07 -16.47
CA ASN A 125 -2.09 -4.18 -16.78
C ASN A 125 -3.57 -3.77 -16.71
N ILE A 126 -3.97 -3.01 -15.69
CA ILE A 126 -5.35 -2.49 -15.58
C ILE A 126 -5.68 -1.51 -16.70
N SER A 127 -4.71 -0.71 -17.14
CA SER A 127 -4.88 0.22 -18.27
C SER A 127 -4.81 -0.45 -19.65
N GLY A 128 -4.52 -1.77 -19.72
CA GLY A 128 -4.36 -2.50 -20.98
C GLY A 128 -3.14 -2.05 -21.79
N GLY A 129 -2.04 -1.67 -21.13
CA GLY A 129 -0.82 -1.22 -21.80
C GLY A 129 -0.89 0.20 -22.39
N ARG A 130 -1.92 0.98 -22.03
CA ARG A 130 -2.10 2.36 -22.51
C ARG A 130 -1.20 3.36 -21.80
N LEU A 131 -0.89 3.11 -20.52
CA LEU A 131 -0.07 4.02 -19.71
C LEU A 131 1.31 4.26 -20.33
N SER A 132 1.96 3.23 -20.87
CA SER A 132 3.29 3.33 -21.50
C SER A 132 3.29 4.08 -22.84
N ARG A 133 2.10 4.44 -23.36
CA ARG A 133 1.90 5.22 -24.59
C ARG A 133 1.34 6.61 -24.31
N PHE A 134 0.94 6.87 -23.08
CA PHE A 134 0.37 8.14 -22.69
C PHE A 134 1.46 9.23 -22.73
N ASN A 135 1.17 10.35 -23.40
CA ASN A 135 2.11 11.46 -23.47
C ASN A 135 2.05 12.26 -22.17
N MET A 136 3.08 12.12 -21.34
CA MET A 136 3.17 12.78 -20.03
C MET A 136 3.91 14.13 -20.10
N LYS A 137 4.36 14.56 -21.30
CA LYS A 137 5.07 15.84 -21.47
C LYS A 137 4.28 17.06 -21.00
N SER A 138 2.96 17.02 -21.06
CA SER A 138 2.12 18.13 -20.59
C SER A 138 2.28 18.38 -19.08
N PHE A 139 2.73 17.39 -18.30
CA PHE A 139 3.01 17.54 -16.87
C PHE A 139 4.39 18.15 -16.57
N GLU A 140 5.25 18.34 -17.58
CA GLU A 140 6.55 19.01 -17.40
C GLU A 140 6.40 20.47 -16.96
N ALA A 141 5.23 21.10 -17.20
CA ALA A 141 4.90 22.43 -16.70
C ALA A 141 4.98 22.53 -15.16
N PHE A 142 4.80 21.41 -14.45
CA PHE A 142 4.92 21.34 -12.99
C PHE A 142 6.37 21.15 -12.52
N GLY A 143 7.35 21.17 -13.43
CA GLY A 143 8.77 20.94 -13.11
C GLY A 143 9.11 19.47 -12.81
N VAL A 144 8.14 18.56 -12.95
CA VAL A 144 8.36 17.12 -12.83
C VAL A 144 8.68 16.55 -14.21
N GLN A 145 9.83 15.88 -14.33
CA GLN A 145 10.27 15.22 -15.56
C GLN A 145 9.50 13.90 -15.80
N SER A 146 8.17 13.98 -15.82
CA SER A 146 7.27 12.80 -15.79
C SER A 146 7.49 11.87 -16.98
N GLN A 147 7.71 12.41 -18.17
CA GLN A 147 7.97 11.61 -19.38
C GLN A 147 9.28 10.83 -19.28
N ASP A 148 10.38 11.50 -18.91
CA ASP A 148 11.70 10.86 -18.75
C ASP A 148 11.67 9.77 -17.67
N GLN A 149 10.96 10.02 -16.57
CA GLN A 149 10.79 9.05 -15.49
C GLN A 149 9.99 7.82 -15.93
N ALA A 150 8.90 8.02 -16.69
CA ALA A 150 8.11 6.94 -17.23
C ALA A 150 8.94 6.09 -18.21
N ASP A 151 9.66 6.74 -19.14
CA ASP A 151 10.51 6.05 -20.12
C ASP A 151 11.64 5.26 -19.45
N TYR A 152 12.23 5.79 -18.37
CA TYR A 152 13.20 5.06 -17.55
C TYR A 152 12.60 3.77 -16.96
N ILE A 153 11.41 3.85 -16.37
CA ILE A 153 10.74 2.69 -15.75
C ILE A 153 10.30 1.68 -16.80
N ILE A 154 9.76 2.12 -17.93
CA ILE A 154 9.37 1.28 -19.07
C ILE A 154 10.57 0.47 -19.57
N LYS A 155 11.70 1.15 -19.79
CA LYS A 155 12.95 0.51 -20.19
C LYS A 155 13.46 -0.47 -19.14
N LYS A 156 13.43 -0.08 -17.86
CA LYS A 156 13.86 -0.93 -16.73
C LYS A 156 13.03 -2.20 -16.58
N LEU A 157 11.72 -2.12 -16.85
CA LEU A 157 10.79 -3.23 -16.71
C LEU A 157 10.70 -4.13 -17.94
N GLY A 158 11.34 -3.76 -19.05
CA GLY A 158 11.31 -4.52 -20.30
C GLY A 158 9.93 -4.55 -20.94
N ILE A 159 9.14 -3.49 -20.76
CA ILE A 159 7.79 -3.39 -21.29
C ILE A 159 7.87 -3.18 -22.81
N VAL A 160 7.52 -4.22 -23.57
CA VAL A 160 7.50 -4.18 -25.04
C VAL A 160 6.20 -3.52 -25.49
N LYS A 161 6.29 -2.41 -26.23
CA LYS A 161 5.14 -1.78 -26.90
C LYS A 161 4.69 -2.68 -28.06
N SER A 162 3.89 -3.70 -27.74
CA SER A 162 3.52 -4.78 -28.66
C SER A 162 2.62 -4.37 -29.84
N SER A 163 2.07 -3.15 -29.88
CA SER A 163 1.24 -2.68 -30.99
C SER A 163 1.59 -1.25 -31.36
N SER A 164 1.39 -0.90 -32.64
CA SER A 164 1.55 0.47 -33.13
C SER A 164 0.66 1.44 -32.36
N ASN A 165 1.10 2.69 -32.25
CA ASN A 165 0.27 3.77 -31.73
C ASN A 165 -0.94 3.94 -32.65
N PRO A 166 -2.14 4.22 -32.10
CA PRO A 166 -3.28 4.56 -32.94
C PRO A 166 -2.93 5.78 -33.80
N LEU A 167 -3.24 5.71 -35.10
CA LEU A 167 -2.96 6.77 -36.07
C LEU A 167 -3.75 8.06 -35.77
N PHE A 168 -4.82 7.94 -34.99
CA PHE A 168 -5.73 9.03 -34.67
C PHE A 168 -5.90 9.13 -33.15
N PRO A 169 -6.01 10.34 -32.59
CA PRO A 169 -6.49 10.49 -31.21
C PRO A 169 -7.87 9.83 -31.12
N LEU A 170 -8.10 9.08 -30.04
CA LEU A 170 -9.41 8.49 -29.80
C LEU A 170 -10.41 9.63 -29.65
N ILE A 171 -11.31 9.74 -30.63
CA ILE A 171 -12.47 10.63 -30.56
C ILE A 171 -13.36 10.03 -29.47
N VAL A 172 -13.48 10.74 -28.35
CA VAL A 172 -14.47 10.46 -27.29
C VAL A 172 -15.77 11.11 -27.68
#